data_AF-A0A7Y5C2I3-F1
#
_entry.id   AF-A0A7Y5C2I3-F1
#
_cell.length_a   1.000
_cell.length_b   1.000
_cell.length_c   1.000
_cell.angle_alpha   90.00
_cell.angle_beta   90.00
_cell.angle_gamma   90.00
#
_symmetry.space_group_name_H-M   'P 1'
#
loop_
_entity.id
_entity.type
_entity.pdbx_description
1 polymer ?
#
loop_
_entity_poly.entity_id
_entity_poly.type
_entity_poly.pdbx_seq_one_letter_code
_entity_poly.pdbx_strand_id
1 'polypeptide(L)'
;MNKLFFFICALIPAIIWAQPSDTEITNKLKSDGALEVKFFSAKGTVHTTLTEKYYLRTAESKWKTDKPGIYTWSRSDYRYDYSGGKWTYTRTYFSDSWYEGIPNPSETEVLKLINSDIDKYFMGAGEIISYENIKLAEKPKWSWESLKSASCNTEVIYIVKTDAIGNAKKIKEIRRVNMYKDSEDKNASFVRLIGTRDNTSEAVLIENVKYEVEKDESPFAKYQSQEAAEEKQLESMYEKFQINDLVTVNWNGQGKDFYNGKVLKKDDYNENRYFIEFDEIQSTWIEAKFIRKRNTPSLSDTQNETNTLNGELKIGDKVSANWKGTGKWFFGKIIAKDPLKKDKYLIKYDDGDQEWTTSDKIKKP
;
A
#
# COMPACT_ATOMS: atom_id res chain seq x y z
N MET A 1 88.24 41.54 39.42
CA MET A 1 88.01 41.82 37.97
C MET A 1 86.98 40.81 37.45
N ASN A 2 85.69 41.12 37.51
CA ASN A 2 84.64 40.29 36.93
C ASN A 2 84.21 40.88 35.58
N LYS A 3 84.42 40.15 34.49
CA LYS A 3 83.90 40.51 33.16
C LYS A 3 82.45 40.06 33.07
N LEU A 4 81.54 41.02 32.98
CA LEU A 4 80.13 40.79 32.68
C LEU A 4 79.97 40.70 31.16
N PHE A 5 79.65 39.51 30.64
CA PHE A 5 79.29 39.31 29.23
C PHE A 5 77.80 39.63 29.06
N PHE A 6 77.48 40.66 28.27
CA PHE A 6 76.12 40.93 27.81
C PHE A 6 75.83 40.05 26.58
N PHE A 7 74.93 39.08 26.73
CA PHE A 7 74.33 38.38 25.61
C PHE A 7 73.16 39.21 25.08
N ILE A 8 73.32 39.81 23.89
CA ILE A 8 72.22 40.42 23.15
C ILE A 8 71.45 39.27 22.47
N CYS A 9 70.31 38.90 23.04
CA CYS A 9 69.39 37.96 22.45
C CYS A 9 68.59 38.69 21.35
N ALA A 10 68.99 38.52 20.08
CA ALA A 10 68.23 39.03 18.95
C ALA A 10 66.95 38.20 18.79
N LEU A 11 65.81 38.74 19.21
CA LEU A 11 64.48 38.24 18.86
C LEU A 11 64.30 38.39 17.34
N ILE A 12 64.48 37.28 16.61
CA ILE A 12 64.05 37.18 15.21
C ILE A 12 62.52 37.05 15.26
N PRO A 13 61.74 38.04 14.79
CA PRO A 13 60.30 37.87 14.70
C PRO A 13 60.02 36.73 13.72
N ALA A 14 59.30 35.71 14.18
CA ALA A 14 58.77 34.69 13.30
C ALA A 14 57.88 35.40 12.26
N ILE A 15 58.29 35.37 11.00
CA ILE A 15 57.46 35.85 9.89
C ILE A 15 56.29 34.88 9.78
N ILE A 16 55.17 35.24 10.40
CA ILE A 16 53.90 34.56 10.20
C ILE A 16 53.41 35.01 8.82
N TRP A 17 53.66 34.20 7.80
CA TRP A 17 53.14 34.44 6.46
C TRP A 17 51.61 34.45 6.52
N ALA A 18 51.02 35.63 6.32
CA ALA A 18 49.59 35.83 6.38
C ALA A 18 48.90 34.95 5.33
N GLN A 19 47.85 34.24 5.75
CA GLN A 19 46.97 33.52 4.83
C GLN A 19 46.30 34.51 3.85
N PRO A 20 45.85 34.02 2.68
CA PRO A 20 45.16 34.86 1.70
C PRO A 20 44.01 35.65 2.33
N SER A 21 43.94 36.93 2.01
CA SER A 21 42.91 37.83 2.51
C SER A 21 41.60 37.69 1.73
N ASP A 22 40.50 38.02 2.39
CA ASP A 22 39.18 38.12 1.77
C ASP A 22 39.18 39.10 0.59
N THR A 23 40.01 40.15 0.64
CA THR A 23 40.21 41.11 -0.47
C THR A 23 40.85 40.46 -1.69
N GLU A 24 41.89 39.64 -1.51
CA GLU A 24 42.57 38.95 -2.63
C GLU A 24 41.61 38.00 -3.35
N ILE A 25 40.84 37.21 -2.59
CA ILE A 25 39.85 36.29 -3.15
C ILE A 25 38.73 37.07 -3.86
N THR A 26 38.26 38.17 -3.25
CA THR A 26 37.26 39.04 -3.86
C THR A 26 37.76 39.60 -5.19
N ASN A 27 38.99 40.13 -5.24
CA ASN A 27 39.57 40.70 -6.45
C ASN A 27 39.67 39.65 -7.58
N LYS A 28 40.10 38.42 -7.26
CA LYS A 28 40.11 37.32 -8.21
C LYS A 28 38.70 37.04 -8.76
N LEU A 29 37.70 36.93 -7.87
CA LEU A 29 36.34 36.64 -8.30
C LEU A 29 35.75 37.77 -9.16
N LYS A 30 36.01 39.01 -8.79
CA LYS A 30 35.60 40.18 -9.58
C LYS A 30 36.28 40.20 -10.95
N SER A 31 37.57 39.86 -11.05
CA SER A 31 38.25 39.77 -12.35
C SER A 31 37.70 38.65 -13.22
N ASP A 32 37.24 37.55 -12.61
CA ASP A 32 36.60 36.42 -13.30
C ASP A 32 35.14 36.75 -13.73
N GLY A 33 34.58 37.88 -13.28
CA GLY A 33 33.26 38.38 -13.69
C GLY A 33 32.18 38.38 -12.60
N ALA A 34 32.52 38.07 -11.35
CA ALA A 34 31.56 38.11 -10.25
C ALA A 34 31.04 39.54 -10.01
N LEU A 35 29.72 39.68 -9.87
CA LEU A 35 29.05 40.94 -9.56
C LEU A 35 29.08 41.26 -8.08
N GLU A 36 29.11 40.25 -7.22
CA GLU A 36 29.10 40.37 -5.76
C GLU A 36 29.83 39.18 -5.15
N VAL A 37 30.49 39.38 -4.01
CA VAL A 37 31.19 38.32 -3.27
C VAL A 37 30.86 38.50 -1.79
N LYS A 38 30.49 37.39 -1.13
CA LYS A 38 30.25 37.28 0.31
C LYS A 38 31.02 36.07 0.83
N PHE A 39 31.42 36.10 2.09
CA PHE A 39 32.05 34.95 2.72
C PHE A 39 31.05 34.23 3.62
N PHE A 40 30.98 32.91 3.47
CA PHE A 40 30.01 32.07 4.18
C PHE A 40 30.24 32.06 5.69
N SER A 41 31.51 32.17 6.10
CA SER A 41 31.94 32.21 7.50
C SER A 41 32.78 33.45 7.80
N ALA A 42 32.95 33.78 9.08
CA ALA A 42 33.79 34.91 9.49
C ALA A 42 35.28 34.74 9.13
N LYS A 43 35.78 33.50 9.08
CA LYS A 43 37.19 33.18 8.79
C LYS A 43 37.29 31.91 7.96
N GLY A 44 38.32 31.81 7.12
CA GLY A 44 38.70 30.54 6.50
C GLY A 44 39.43 29.63 7.49
N THR A 45 39.68 28.39 7.05
CA THR A 45 40.27 27.35 7.88
C THR A 45 41.61 26.91 7.30
N VAL A 46 42.64 26.88 8.14
CA VAL A 46 43.94 26.29 7.81
C VAL A 46 43.92 24.83 8.23
N HIS A 47 44.22 23.96 7.28
CA HIS A 47 44.40 22.53 7.48
C HIS A 47 45.90 22.21 7.41
N THR A 48 46.40 21.46 8.40
CA THR A 48 47.78 21.00 8.43
C THR A 48 47.78 19.49 8.65
N THR A 49 48.43 18.77 7.76
CA THR A 49 48.66 17.32 7.81
C THR A 49 50.16 17.05 7.78
N LEU A 50 50.57 15.78 7.88
CA LEU A 50 51.98 15.40 7.77
C LEU A 50 52.61 15.78 6.42
N THR A 51 51.82 15.80 5.35
CA THR A 51 52.31 15.99 3.97
C THR A 51 51.92 17.32 3.35
N GLU A 52 50.86 17.96 3.84
CA GLU A 52 50.29 19.17 3.23
C GLU A 52 49.85 20.18 4.29
N LYS A 53 49.98 21.46 3.94
CA LYS A 53 49.37 22.57 4.64
C LYS A 53 48.59 23.41 3.63
N TYR A 54 47.30 23.59 3.85
CA TYR A 54 46.43 24.32 2.93
C TYR A 54 45.39 25.16 3.67
N TYR A 55 44.90 26.20 3.02
CA TYR A 55 43.89 27.11 3.51
C TYR A 55 42.65 27.00 2.62
N LEU A 56 41.48 26.84 3.24
CA LEU A 56 40.19 26.87 2.58
C LEU A 56 39.43 28.12 2.99
N ARG A 57 38.90 28.83 2.00
CA ARG A 57 38.00 29.96 2.23
C ARG A 57 36.75 29.81 1.36
N THR A 58 35.60 29.64 2.01
CA THR A 58 34.31 29.53 1.35
C THR A 58 33.76 30.90 1.00
N ALA A 59 33.52 31.14 -0.29
CA ALA A 59 32.89 32.37 -0.78
C ALA A 59 31.64 32.05 -1.61
N GLU A 60 30.64 32.91 -1.46
CA GLU A 60 29.44 32.98 -2.28
C GLU A 60 29.60 34.14 -3.26
N SER A 61 29.37 33.88 -4.55
CA SER A 61 29.59 34.86 -5.61
C SER A 61 28.40 34.94 -6.54
N LYS A 62 27.99 36.16 -6.90
CA LYS A 62 26.86 36.45 -7.79
C LYS A 62 27.33 36.65 -9.21
N TRP A 63 26.65 36.07 -10.18
CA TRP A 63 27.02 36.09 -11.60
C TRP A 63 25.82 36.42 -12.48
N LYS A 64 26.08 37.04 -13.64
CA LYS A 64 25.05 37.25 -14.66
C LYS A 64 24.64 35.91 -15.28
N THR A 65 23.38 35.80 -15.64
CA THR A 65 22.89 34.75 -16.54
C THR A 65 22.59 35.35 -17.92
N ASP A 66 22.25 34.50 -18.88
CA ASP A 66 21.70 34.90 -20.18
C ASP A 66 20.28 35.47 -20.06
N LYS A 67 19.58 35.23 -18.94
CA LYS A 67 18.22 35.70 -18.69
C LYS A 67 18.21 37.09 -18.04
N PRO A 68 17.52 38.09 -18.61
CA PRO A 68 17.47 39.44 -18.05
C PRO A 68 16.89 39.47 -16.62
N GLY A 69 17.63 40.10 -15.70
CA GLY A 69 17.22 40.28 -14.31
C GLY A 69 17.34 39.03 -13.44
N ILE A 70 17.86 37.93 -13.97
CA ILE A 70 18.12 36.70 -13.22
C ILE A 70 19.63 36.52 -13.06
N TYR A 71 20.05 36.19 -11.85
CA TYR A 71 21.45 35.98 -11.48
C TYR A 71 21.61 34.59 -10.90
N THR A 72 22.80 34.01 -11.03
CA THR A 72 23.16 32.80 -10.26
C THR A 72 24.13 33.20 -9.16
N TRP A 73 23.89 32.67 -7.97
CA TRP A 73 24.88 32.60 -6.92
C TRP A 73 25.54 31.24 -6.96
N SER A 74 26.83 31.19 -6.62
CA SER A 74 27.56 29.95 -6.41
C SER A 74 28.35 30.02 -5.11
N ARG A 75 28.27 28.99 -4.28
CA ARG A 75 29.15 28.78 -3.13
C ARG A 75 30.28 27.86 -3.54
N SER A 76 31.50 28.23 -3.20
CA SER A 76 32.67 27.40 -3.48
C SER A 76 33.79 27.63 -2.47
N ASP A 77 34.58 26.59 -2.23
CA ASP A 77 35.78 26.65 -1.42
C ASP A 77 37.00 26.97 -2.28
N TYR A 78 37.69 28.06 -1.97
CA TYR A 78 38.93 28.46 -2.64
C TYR A 78 40.11 27.94 -1.85
N ARG A 79 40.84 26.96 -2.43
CA ARG A 79 42.00 26.33 -1.81
C ARG A 79 43.29 27.02 -2.18
N TYR A 80 44.10 27.26 -1.16
CA TYR A 80 45.46 27.76 -1.28
C TYR A 80 46.41 26.80 -0.58
N ASP A 81 47.35 26.23 -1.31
CA ASP A 81 48.37 25.36 -0.74
C ASP A 81 49.58 26.19 -0.28
N TYR A 82 50.14 25.84 0.87
CA TYR A 82 51.33 26.48 1.43
C TYR A 82 52.57 25.68 1.07
N SER A 83 53.47 26.30 0.31
CA SER A 83 54.76 25.72 -0.04
C SER A 83 55.82 26.81 -0.16
N GLY A 84 57.05 26.53 0.28
CA GLY A 84 58.18 27.46 0.16
C GLY A 84 57.96 28.82 0.83
N GLY A 85 57.16 28.89 1.90
CA GLY A 85 56.84 30.16 2.58
C GLY A 85 55.68 30.95 1.96
N LYS A 86 55.02 30.44 0.92
CA LYS A 86 53.99 31.16 0.18
C LYS A 86 52.70 30.37 0.07
N TRP A 87 51.57 31.07 0.23
CA TRP A 87 50.25 30.56 -0.13
C TRP A 87 50.00 30.76 -1.62
N THR A 88 49.61 29.71 -2.32
CA THR A 88 49.31 29.76 -3.76
C THR A 88 47.92 29.19 -4.01
N TYR A 89 47.07 29.92 -4.73
CA TYR A 89 45.78 29.39 -5.17
C TYR A 89 46.02 28.16 -6.04
N THR A 90 45.34 27.05 -5.74
CA THR A 90 45.52 25.82 -6.50
C THR A 90 44.25 25.35 -7.17
N ARG A 91 43.10 25.41 -6.48
CA ARG A 91 41.82 25.01 -7.06
C ARG A 91 40.63 25.54 -6.30
N THR A 92 39.48 25.47 -6.95
CA THR A 92 38.18 25.75 -6.36
C THR A 92 37.37 24.46 -6.29
N TYR A 93 36.69 24.26 -5.17
CA TYR A 93 35.71 23.19 -5.02
C TYR A 93 34.31 23.80 -5.03
N PHE A 94 33.55 23.52 -6.08
CA PHE A 94 32.16 23.93 -6.16
C PHE A 94 31.32 23.18 -5.11
N SER A 95 30.45 23.90 -4.40
CA SER A 95 29.56 23.33 -3.40
C SER A 95 28.12 23.29 -3.91
N ASP A 96 27.53 24.46 -4.14
CA ASP A 96 26.14 24.61 -4.56
C ASP A 96 25.94 25.92 -5.34
N SER A 97 24.79 26.04 -6.00
CA SER A 97 24.37 27.25 -6.71
C SER A 97 22.87 27.44 -6.61
N TRP A 98 22.43 28.69 -6.62
CA TRP A 98 21.02 29.04 -6.63
C TRP A 98 20.77 30.31 -7.44
N TYR A 99 19.52 30.54 -7.83
CA TYR A 99 19.12 31.70 -8.61
C TYR A 99 18.56 32.82 -7.74
N GLU A 100 18.81 34.06 -8.16
CA GLU A 100 18.21 35.29 -7.64
C GLU A 100 17.47 36.00 -8.78
N GLY A 101 16.39 36.70 -8.45
CA GLY A 101 15.60 37.49 -9.43
C GLY A 101 14.38 36.75 -9.99
N ILE A 102 14.09 35.55 -9.48
CA ILE A 102 12.85 34.82 -9.74
C ILE A 102 11.87 35.11 -8.59
N PRO A 103 10.62 35.54 -8.87
CA PRO A 103 9.64 35.80 -7.83
C PRO A 103 9.33 34.52 -7.03
N ASN A 104 9.37 34.61 -5.70
CA ASN A 104 8.94 33.49 -4.85
C ASN A 104 7.41 33.34 -4.95
N PRO A 105 6.88 32.11 -5.01
CA PRO A 105 5.44 31.90 -4.96
C PRO A 105 4.85 32.40 -3.65
N SER A 106 3.63 32.91 -3.73
CA SER A 106 2.84 33.34 -2.59
C SER A 106 2.47 32.16 -1.69
N GLU A 107 2.16 32.43 -0.42
CA GLU A 107 1.69 31.39 0.50
C GLU A 107 0.45 30.66 -0.06
N THR A 108 -0.48 31.38 -0.67
CA THR A 108 -1.67 30.79 -1.31
C THR A 108 -1.31 29.80 -2.42
N GLU A 109 -0.31 30.10 -3.26
CA GLU A 109 0.15 29.18 -4.30
C GLU A 109 0.82 27.95 -3.72
N VAL A 110 1.66 28.13 -2.69
CA VAL A 110 2.32 27.01 -1.98
C VAL A 110 1.28 26.09 -1.35
N LEU A 111 0.32 26.65 -0.62
CA LEU A 111 -0.74 25.88 0.03
C LEU A 111 -1.66 25.18 -0.98
N LYS A 112 -1.94 25.82 -2.12
CA LYS A 112 -2.70 25.19 -3.21
C LYS A 112 -1.98 23.93 -3.73
N LEU A 113 -0.66 23.98 -3.89
CA LEU A 113 0.13 22.80 -4.29
C LEU A 113 0.12 21.73 -3.22
N ILE A 114 0.32 22.10 -1.95
CA ILE A 114 0.28 21.16 -0.82
C ILE A 114 -1.04 20.43 -0.75
N ASN A 115 -2.15 21.17 -0.87
CA ASN A 115 -3.48 20.57 -0.83
C ASN A 115 -3.80 19.73 -2.08
N SER A 116 -3.11 19.96 -3.21
CA SER A 116 -3.31 19.13 -4.40
C SER A 116 -2.68 17.74 -4.28
N ASP A 117 -1.68 17.57 -3.43
CA ASP A 117 -1.02 16.29 -3.15
C ASP A 117 -0.42 16.28 -1.74
N ILE A 118 -1.28 16.06 -0.76
CA ILE A 118 -0.92 16.09 0.67
C ILE A 118 0.01 14.92 1.05
N ASP A 119 -0.11 13.80 0.35
CA ASP A 119 0.73 12.63 0.57
C ASP A 119 2.19 12.93 0.17
N LYS A 120 2.40 13.64 -0.95
CA LYS A 120 3.74 14.13 -1.31
C LYS A 120 4.28 15.14 -0.32
N TYR A 121 3.44 15.95 0.32
CA TYR A 121 3.89 16.86 1.38
C TYR A 121 4.38 16.09 2.62
N PHE A 122 3.67 15.05 3.04
CA PHE A 122 4.05 14.18 4.17
C PHE A 122 4.96 13.01 3.80
N MET A 123 5.56 13.01 2.61
CA MET A 123 6.47 11.95 2.20
C MET A 123 7.59 11.78 3.24
N GLY A 124 7.79 10.53 3.68
CA GLY A 124 8.77 10.15 4.71
C GLY A 124 8.39 10.50 6.15
N ALA A 125 7.18 11.00 6.43
CA ALA A 125 6.72 11.37 7.77
C ALA A 125 6.03 10.22 8.54
N GLY A 126 5.91 9.03 7.97
CA GLY A 126 5.16 7.91 8.54
C GLY A 126 3.66 7.99 8.19
N GLU A 127 2.83 7.25 8.92
CA GLU A 127 1.39 7.21 8.68
C GLU A 127 0.68 8.33 9.43
N ILE A 128 0.14 9.29 8.68
CA ILE A 128 -0.49 10.50 9.21
C ILE A 128 -1.96 10.22 9.51
N ILE A 129 -2.40 10.58 10.71
CA ILE A 129 -3.80 10.46 11.16
C ILE A 129 -4.56 11.74 10.82
N SER A 130 -3.98 12.89 11.15
CA SER A 130 -4.56 14.20 10.91
C SER A 130 -3.48 15.27 10.90
N TYR A 131 -3.80 16.44 10.34
CA TYR A 131 -2.92 17.59 10.29
C TYR A 131 -3.70 18.89 10.39
N GLU A 132 -3.04 19.93 10.88
CA GLU A 132 -3.58 21.28 11.03
C GLU A 132 -2.47 22.32 10.84
N ASN A 133 -2.88 23.56 10.59
CA ASN A 133 -1.99 24.73 10.58
C ASN A 133 -0.80 24.64 9.59
N ILE A 134 -1.01 24.08 8.40
CA ILE A 134 0.00 24.16 7.33
C ILE A 134 0.09 25.63 6.86
N LYS A 135 1.29 26.19 6.93
CA LYS A 135 1.61 27.57 6.51
C LYS A 135 3.08 27.72 6.13
N LEU A 136 3.46 28.82 5.51
CA LEU A 136 4.88 29.17 5.36
C LEU A 136 5.51 29.35 6.76
N ALA A 137 6.74 28.85 6.92
CA ALA A 137 7.48 29.07 8.14
C ALA A 137 7.82 30.57 8.29
N GLU A 138 8.00 31.05 9.51
CA GLU A 138 8.44 32.44 9.77
C GLU A 138 9.73 32.79 9.01
N LYS A 139 10.61 31.78 8.83
CA LYS A 139 11.81 31.85 7.99
C LYS A 139 11.71 30.81 6.88
N PRO A 140 11.10 31.14 5.72
CA PRO A 140 10.89 30.18 4.65
C PRO A 140 12.17 29.68 3.98
N LYS A 141 13.33 30.34 4.17
CA LYS A 141 14.61 29.92 3.56
C LYS A 141 14.46 29.56 2.06
N TRP A 142 13.90 30.48 1.28
CA TRP A 142 13.71 30.30 -0.15
C TRP A 142 15.03 29.98 -0.85
N SER A 143 15.02 28.97 -1.73
CA SER A 143 16.14 28.64 -2.60
C SER A 143 15.62 28.26 -3.97
N TRP A 144 16.26 28.76 -5.02
CA TRP A 144 15.98 28.39 -6.40
C TRP A 144 17.16 27.58 -6.95
N GLU A 145 17.12 26.26 -6.85
CA GLU A 145 18.23 25.39 -7.31
C GLU A 145 18.31 25.31 -8.84
N SER A 146 17.21 25.60 -9.52
CA SER A 146 17.15 25.73 -10.97
C SER A 146 16.15 26.81 -11.36
N LEU A 147 16.12 27.19 -12.65
CA LEU A 147 15.06 28.04 -13.17
C LEU A 147 13.66 27.43 -13.01
N LYS A 148 13.55 26.11 -12.77
CA LYS A 148 12.30 25.33 -12.69
C LYS A 148 11.95 24.82 -11.29
N SER A 149 12.79 25.06 -10.29
CA SER A 149 12.58 24.53 -8.95
C SER A 149 12.82 25.58 -7.88
N ALA A 150 11.85 25.68 -6.97
CA ALA A 150 11.95 26.50 -5.77
C ALA A 150 11.72 25.63 -4.54
N SER A 151 12.45 25.90 -3.48
CA SER A 151 12.23 25.24 -2.21
C SER A 151 12.10 26.22 -1.06
N CYS A 152 11.20 25.93 -0.13
CA CYS A 152 10.98 26.74 1.06
C CYS A 152 10.57 25.87 2.24
N ASN A 153 10.63 26.46 3.42
CA ASN A 153 10.24 25.86 4.67
C ASN A 153 8.79 26.24 4.99
N THR A 154 8.00 25.25 5.34
CA THR A 154 6.64 25.34 5.88
C THR A 154 6.64 24.89 7.33
N GLU A 155 5.63 25.33 8.08
CA GLU A 155 5.32 24.85 9.42
C GLU A 155 4.03 24.03 9.35
N VAL A 156 3.97 22.91 10.08
CA VAL A 156 2.78 22.08 10.20
C VAL A 156 2.68 21.46 11.59
N ILE A 157 1.45 21.24 12.05
CA ILE A 157 1.16 20.38 13.19
C ILE A 157 0.43 19.14 12.66
N TYR A 158 0.87 17.94 13.04
CA TYR A 158 0.23 16.70 12.60
C TYR A 158 0.32 15.61 13.65
N ILE A 159 -0.58 14.64 13.53
CA ILE A 159 -0.62 13.43 14.35
C ILE A 159 -0.14 12.27 13.48
N VAL A 160 0.91 11.58 13.93
CA VAL A 160 1.50 10.42 13.24
C VAL A 160 1.39 9.17 14.11
N LYS A 161 1.02 8.04 13.51
CA LYS A 161 0.99 6.74 14.20
C LYS A 161 2.41 6.34 14.61
N THR A 162 2.55 5.83 15.82
CA THR A 162 3.82 5.24 16.29
C THR A 162 3.79 3.72 16.30
N ASP A 163 2.60 3.12 16.42
CA ASP A 163 2.39 1.68 16.33
C ASP A 163 0.97 1.34 15.88
N ALA A 164 0.72 0.04 15.69
CA ALA A 164 -0.58 -0.52 15.31
C ALA A 164 -1.55 -0.72 16.48
N ILE A 165 -1.14 -0.41 17.72
CA ILE A 165 -1.95 -0.66 18.94
C ILE A 165 -2.54 0.64 19.52
N GLY A 166 -2.65 1.67 18.69
CA GLY A 166 -3.34 2.90 19.02
C GLY A 166 -2.46 3.99 19.63
N ASN A 167 -1.13 3.89 19.61
CA ASN A 167 -0.26 5.01 20.00
C ASN A 167 0.10 5.90 18.81
N ALA A 168 0.09 7.21 19.06
CA ALA A 168 0.46 8.25 18.11
C ALA A 168 1.19 9.41 18.81
N LYS A 169 1.78 10.29 18.02
CA LYS A 169 2.41 11.55 18.49
C LYS A 169 1.83 12.72 17.75
N LYS A 170 1.46 13.77 18.47
CA LYS A 170 1.17 15.09 17.89
C LYS A 170 2.47 15.89 17.86
N ILE A 171 2.92 16.26 16.68
CA ILE A 171 4.20 16.93 16.48
C ILE A 171 4.04 18.22 15.67
N LYS A 172 4.84 19.22 16.04
CA LYS A 172 5.05 20.43 15.26
C LYS A 172 6.38 20.29 14.53
N GLU A 173 6.37 20.44 13.21
CA GLU A 173 7.58 20.26 12.40
C GLU A 173 7.71 21.36 11.35
N ILE A 174 8.96 21.75 11.09
CA ILE A 174 9.31 22.51 9.90
C ILE A 174 9.63 21.52 8.79
N ARG A 175 8.88 21.59 7.71
CA ARG A 175 9.08 20.73 6.53
C ARG A 175 9.62 21.57 5.39
N ARG A 176 10.54 21.00 4.61
CA ARG A 176 11.02 21.64 3.38
C ARG A 176 10.19 21.12 2.21
N VAL A 177 9.58 22.04 1.47
CA VAL A 177 8.84 21.72 0.25
C VAL A 177 9.67 22.11 -0.96
N ASN A 178 9.81 21.20 -1.90
CA ASN A 178 10.41 21.43 -3.21
C ASN A 178 9.29 21.48 -4.23
N MET A 179 9.19 22.56 -4.97
CA MET A 179 8.15 22.80 -5.97
C MET A 179 8.79 22.87 -7.35
N TYR A 180 8.11 22.29 -8.34
CA TYR A 180 8.60 22.18 -9.70
C TYR A 180 7.60 22.73 -10.72
N LYS A 181 8.12 23.38 -11.76
CA LYS A 181 7.37 23.83 -12.94
C LYS A 181 7.95 23.23 -14.22
N ASP A 182 7.15 23.20 -15.27
CA ASP A 182 7.56 22.58 -16.55
C ASP A 182 8.31 23.55 -17.47
N SER A 183 8.09 24.86 -17.29
CA SER A 183 8.69 25.94 -18.08
C SER A 183 9.79 26.68 -17.31
N GLU A 184 10.80 27.20 -18.02
CA GLU A 184 11.81 28.11 -17.45
C GLU A 184 11.32 29.55 -17.32
N ASP A 185 10.13 29.87 -17.84
CA ASP A 185 9.52 31.18 -17.67
C ASP A 185 9.38 31.48 -16.16
N LYS A 186 9.96 32.59 -15.72
CA LYS A 186 9.94 33.03 -14.31
C LYS A 186 8.53 33.22 -13.76
N ASN A 187 7.54 33.42 -14.62
CA ASN A 187 6.13 33.62 -14.25
C ASN A 187 5.27 32.35 -14.39
N ALA A 188 5.84 31.22 -14.84
CA ALA A 188 5.07 29.99 -14.99
C ALA A 188 4.69 29.39 -13.64
N SER A 189 3.46 28.86 -13.56
CA SER A 189 2.95 28.19 -12.37
C SER A 189 3.67 26.88 -12.08
N PHE A 190 3.80 26.57 -10.79
CA PHE A 190 4.23 25.26 -10.32
C PHE A 190 3.12 24.23 -10.52
N VAL A 191 3.53 23.00 -10.78
CA VAL A 191 2.62 21.88 -11.09
C VAL A 191 2.82 20.68 -10.19
N ARG A 192 3.95 20.61 -9.47
CA ARG A 192 4.35 19.47 -8.65
C ARG A 192 5.06 19.93 -7.39
N LEU A 193 4.95 19.13 -6.34
CA LEU A 193 5.66 19.34 -5.09
C LEU A 193 6.19 18.02 -4.52
N ILE A 194 7.25 18.12 -3.72
CA ILE A 194 7.73 17.05 -2.84
C ILE A 194 8.07 17.69 -1.49
N GLY A 195 7.43 17.21 -0.42
CA GLY A 195 7.77 17.60 0.95
C GLY A 195 8.76 16.62 1.58
N THR A 196 9.74 17.14 2.29
CA THR A 196 10.69 16.37 3.09
C THR A 196 10.83 16.99 4.48
N ARG A 197 11.38 16.23 5.43
CA ARG A 197 11.81 16.81 6.70
C ARG A 197 12.93 17.83 6.46
N ASP A 198 12.88 18.97 7.15
CA ASP A 198 14.03 19.86 7.22
C ASP A 198 15.06 19.26 8.19
N ASN A 199 16.20 18.82 7.68
CA ASN A 199 17.26 18.21 8.50
C ASN A 199 17.94 19.20 9.45
N THR A 200 17.68 20.51 9.32
CA THR A 200 18.22 21.55 10.21
C THR A 200 17.28 21.91 11.35
N SER A 201 16.02 21.46 11.30
CA SER A 201 14.99 21.80 12.27
C SER A 201 14.53 20.53 12.99
N GLU A 202 14.53 20.56 14.32
CA GLU A 202 14.03 19.44 15.11
C GLU A 202 12.49 19.44 15.13
N ALA A 203 11.89 18.26 14.96
CA ALA A 203 10.47 18.07 15.18
C ALA A 203 10.17 18.18 16.69
N VAL A 204 9.23 19.04 17.05
CA VAL A 204 8.84 19.29 18.43
C VAL A 204 7.65 18.40 18.77
N LEU A 205 7.83 17.50 19.73
CA LEU A 205 6.72 16.75 20.31
C LEU A 205 5.82 17.70 21.10
N ILE A 206 4.54 17.79 20.72
CA ILE A 206 3.53 18.50 21.49
C ILE A 206 3.01 17.59 22.60
N GLU A 207 2.53 16.40 22.22
CA GLU A 207 1.99 15.41 23.16
C GLU A 207 1.94 14.01 22.53
N ASN A 208 1.84 12.99 23.38
CA ASN A 208 1.49 11.63 22.95
C ASN A 208 -0.03 11.51 22.88
N VAL A 209 -0.54 10.93 21.80
CA VAL A 209 -1.98 10.82 21.51
C VAL A 209 -2.35 9.35 21.37
N LYS A 210 -3.58 9.00 21.73
CA LYS A 210 -4.18 7.72 21.39
C LYS A 210 -5.09 7.88 20.17
N TYR A 211 -5.02 6.95 19.23
CA TYR A 211 -5.93 6.92 18.09
C TYR A 211 -6.81 5.69 18.12
N GLU A 212 -8.01 5.82 17.55
CA GLU A 212 -8.91 4.70 17.38
C GLU A 212 -8.33 3.76 16.32
N VAL A 213 -7.92 2.57 16.75
CA VAL A 213 -7.52 1.52 15.83
C VAL A 213 -8.80 1.05 15.15
N GLU A 214 -9.01 1.44 13.89
CA GLU A 214 -9.99 0.76 13.06
C GLU A 214 -9.70 -0.73 13.19
N LYS A 215 -10.71 -1.50 13.64
CA LYS A 215 -10.65 -2.95 13.59
C LYS A 215 -10.64 -3.34 12.13
N ASP A 216 -9.47 -3.26 11.52
CA ASP A 216 -9.23 -3.87 10.24
C ASP A 216 -9.41 -5.36 10.50
N GLU A 217 -10.60 -5.87 10.14
CA GLU A 217 -10.86 -7.29 10.16
C GLU A 217 -9.83 -7.88 9.22
N SER A 218 -8.74 -8.38 9.82
CA SER A 218 -7.68 -9.10 9.14
C SER A 218 -8.30 -9.95 8.04
N PRO A 219 -7.69 -10.04 6.84
CA PRO A 219 -8.18 -10.94 5.79
C PRO A 219 -8.48 -12.36 6.32
N PHE A 220 -7.76 -12.78 7.36
CA PHE A 220 -8.01 -14.01 8.10
C PHE A 220 -9.32 -14.02 8.90
N ALA A 221 -9.67 -12.93 9.58
CA ALA A 221 -10.93 -12.79 10.31
C ALA A 221 -12.13 -12.73 9.35
N LYS A 222 -11.98 -12.09 8.18
CA LYS A 222 -13.00 -12.10 7.11
C LYS A 222 -13.18 -13.50 6.50
N TYR A 223 -12.10 -14.25 6.32
CA TYR A 223 -12.17 -15.62 5.82
C TYR A 223 -12.88 -16.54 6.83
N GLN A 224 -12.53 -16.47 8.11
CA GLN A 224 -13.18 -17.27 9.16
C GLN A 224 -14.67 -16.93 9.34
N SER A 225 -15.05 -15.66 9.21
CA SER A 225 -16.45 -15.26 9.31
C SER A 225 -17.28 -15.70 8.10
N GLN A 226 -16.69 -15.73 6.91
CA GLN A 226 -17.31 -16.30 5.70
C GLN A 226 -17.49 -17.82 5.82
N GLU A 227 -16.45 -18.55 6.21
CA GLU A 227 -16.51 -20.00 6.40
C GLU A 227 -17.54 -20.40 7.47
N ALA A 228 -17.57 -19.69 8.60
CA ALA A 228 -18.57 -19.92 9.65
C ALA A 228 -20.00 -19.56 9.21
N ALA A 229 -20.18 -18.55 8.37
CA ALA A 229 -21.48 -18.20 7.80
C ALA A 229 -21.95 -19.25 6.78
N GLU A 230 -21.03 -19.77 5.96
CA GLU A 230 -21.28 -20.84 5.00
C GLU A 230 -21.61 -22.17 5.70
N GLU A 231 -20.87 -22.56 6.75
CA GLU A 231 -21.19 -23.73 7.57
C GLU A 231 -22.56 -23.60 8.22
N LYS A 232 -22.88 -22.45 8.82
CA LYS A 232 -24.18 -22.22 9.46
C LYS A 232 -25.33 -22.21 8.45
N GLN A 233 -25.10 -21.69 7.24
CA GLN A 233 -26.07 -21.75 6.14
C GLN A 233 -26.25 -23.20 5.65
N LEU A 234 -25.17 -23.96 5.52
CA LEU A 234 -25.17 -25.37 5.13
C LEU A 234 -25.88 -26.25 6.16
N GLU A 235 -25.68 -25.98 7.45
CA GLU A 235 -26.36 -26.64 8.57
C GLU A 235 -27.86 -26.34 8.59
N SER A 236 -28.26 -25.10 8.24
CA SER A 236 -29.68 -24.72 8.13
C SER A 236 -30.41 -25.36 6.94
N MET A 237 -29.65 -25.88 5.96
CA MET A 237 -30.19 -26.48 4.74
C MET A 237 -30.50 -27.98 4.91
N TYR A 238 -29.95 -28.64 5.93
CA TYR A 238 -30.19 -30.06 6.13
C TYR A 238 -31.56 -30.34 6.74
N GLU A 239 -32.27 -31.26 6.11
CA GLU A 239 -33.54 -31.78 6.63
C GLU A 239 -33.31 -32.42 8.01
N LYS A 240 -34.15 -32.07 8.99
CA LYS A 240 -34.08 -32.63 10.34
C LYS A 240 -35.04 -33.82 10.46
N PHE A 241 -34.58 -34.87 11.13
CA PHE A 241 -35.33 -36.13 11.28
C PHE A 241 -35.76 -36.35 12.74
N GLN A 242 -36.87 -37.06 12.91
CA GLN A 242 -37.40 -37.50 14.20
C GLN A 242 -37.08 -38.97 14.45
N ILE A 243 -37.07 -39.37 15.72
CA ILE A 243 -36.93 -40.77 16.09
C ILE A 243 -38.11 -41.54 15.49
N ASN A 244 -37.82 -42.69 14.89
CA ASN A 244 -38.70 -43.55 14.10
C ASN A 244 -39.00 -43.09 12.65
N ASP A 245 -38.46 -41.97 12.17
CA ASP A 245 -38.55 -41.63 10.75
C ASP A 245 -37.93 -42.76 9.91
N LEU A 246 -38.65 -43.22 8.89
CA LEU A 246 -38.11 -44.10 7.87
C LEU A 246 -37.28 -43.25 6.91
N VAL A 247 -36.06 -43.72 6.61
CA VAL A 247 -35.10 -42.92 5.86
C VAL A 247 -34.31 -43.76 4.86
N THR A 248 -33.99 -43.18 3.73
CA THR A 248 -33.04 -43.77 2.78
C THR A 248 -31.73 -42.99 2.89
N VAL A 249 -30.62 -43.71 3.09
CA VAL A 249 -29.31 -43.13 3.33
C VAL A 249 -28.39 -43.40 2.15
N ASN A 250 -27.77 -42.36 1.62
CA ASN A 250 -26.68 -42.45 0.65
C ASN A 250 -25.37 -42.76 1.41
N TRP A 251 -24.99 -44.03 1.45
CA TRP A 251 -23.79 -44.47 2.15
C TRP A 251 -22.56 -43.84 1.51
N ASN A 252 -21.72 -43.19 2.33
CA ASN A 252 -20.53 -42.41 1.95
C ASN A 252 -20.73 -41.17 1.05
N GLY A 253 -21.97 -40.83 0.67
CA GLY A 253 -22.26 -39.63 -0.10
C GLY A 253 -21.93 -39.70 -1.60
N GLN A 254 -21.40 -40.82 -2.11
CA GLN A 254 -21.04 -40.97 -3.52
C GLN A 254 -22.21 -41.40 -4.42
N GLY A 255 -23.41 -41.63 -3.87
CA GLY A 255 -24.64 -41.87 -4.63
C GLY A 255 -24.73 -43.25 -5.27
N LYS A 256 -23.93 -44.22 -4.82
CA LYS A 256 -23.85 -45.58 -5.38
C LYS A 256 -24.57 -46.62 -4.54
N ASP A 257 -24.55 -46.48 -3.22
CA ASP A 257 -25.17 -47.42 -2.29
C ASP A 257 -26.20 -46.69 -1.41
N PHE A 258 -27.48 -47.03 -1.60
CA PHE A 258 -28.56 -46.48 -0.78
C PHE A 258 -29.13 -47.55 0.13
N TYR A 259 -29.10 -47.29 1.44
CA TYR A 259 -29.63 -48.21 2.42
C TYR A 259 -30.86 -47.64 3.09
N ASN A 260 -31.86 -48.49 3.18
CA ASN A 260 -33.06 -48.21 3.90
C ASN A 260 -32.81 -48.49 5.38
N GLY A 261 -33.13 -47.52 6.24
CA GLY A 261 -33.21 -47.73 7.68
C GLY A 261 -34.23 -46.82 8.37
N LYS A 262 -34.16 -46.81 9.68
CA LYS A 262 -35.03 -46.07 10.59
C LYS A 262 -34.17 -45.27 11.57
N VAL A 263 -34.55 -44.02 11.83
CA VAL A 263 -33.84 -43.18 12.81
C VAL A 263 -34.12 -43.74 14.22
N LEU A 264 -33.08 -44.24 14.89
CA LEU A 264 -33.20 -44.81 16.23
C LEU A 264 -32.90 -43.76 17.31
N LYS A 265 -31.88 -42.93 17.09
CA LYS A 265 -31.41 -41.91 18.06
C LYS A 265 -30.93 -40.66 17.36
N LYS A 266 -30.99 -39.55 18.08
CA LYS A 266 -30.32 -38.29 17.72
C LYS A 266 -29.06 -38.16 18.56
N ASP A 267 -28.05 -37.50 18.03
CA ASP A 267 -26.83 -37.22 18.77
C ASP A 267 -27.01 -35.96 19.63
N ASP A 268 -26.80 -36.10 20.94
CA ASP A 268 -26.94 -35.00 21.90
C ASP A 268 -25.85 -33.92 21.71
N TYR A 269 -24.75 -34.26 21.02
CA TYR A 269 -23.60 -33.38 20.79
C TYR A 269 -23.49 -32.88 19.35
N ASN A 270 -24.22 -33.46 18.40
CA ASN A 270 -24.22 -33.06 16.98
C ASN A 270 -25.64 -33.15 16.39
N GLU A 271 -26.34 -32.01 16.32
CA GLU A 271 -27.72 -31.93 15.84
C GLU A 271 -27.93 -32.32 14.37
N ASN A 272 -26.85 -32.59 13.62
CA ASN A 272 -26.83 -33.04 12.24
C ASN A 272 -26.40 -34.51 12.11
N ARG A 273 -26.39 -35.29 13.20
CA ARG A 273 -26.03 -36.71 13.17
C ARG A 273 -27.11 -37.58 13.82
N TYR A 274 -27.45 -38.68 13.15
CA TYR A 274 -28.52 -39.59 13.54
C TYR A 274 -28.02 -41.03 13.55
N PHE A 275 -28.39 -41.80 14.56
CA PHE A 275 -28.10 -43.24 14.60
C PHE A 275 -29.19 -43.97 13.83
N ILE A 276 -28.83 -44.59 12.71
CA ILE A 276 -29.75 -45.26 11.81
C ILE A 276 -29.67 -46.76 12.02
N GLU A 277 -30.81 -47.38 12.30
CA GLU A 277 -30.99 -48.83 12.23
C GLU A 277 -31.30 -49.20 10.79
N PHE A 278 -30.39 -49.90 10.12
CA PHE A 278 -30.58 -50.28 8.72
C PHE A 278 -31.30 -51.61 8.59
N ASP A 279 -32.08 -51.75 7.52
CA ASP A 279 -32.87 -52.94 7.25
C ASP A 279 -31.97 -54.14 6.86
N GLU A 280 -30.84 -53.87 6.19
CA GLU A 280 -29.97 -54.89 5.57
C GLU A 280 -28.52 -54.90 6.08
N ILE A 281 -28.12 -53.86 6.82
CA ILE A 281 -26.73 -53.68 7.30
C ILE A 281 -26.70 -53.27 8.77
N GLN A 282 -25.50 -53.25 9.35
CA GLN A 282 -25.34 -52.84 10.74
C GLN A 282 -25.70 -51.37 10.96
N SER A 283 -26.40 -51.10 12.06
CA SER A 283 -26.76 -49.76 12.51
C SER A 283 -25.54 -48.89 12.84
N THR A 284 -25.54 -47.62 12.40
CA THR A 284 -24.44 -46.68 12.67
C THR A 284 -24.88 -45.21 12.65
N TRP A 285 -24.01 -44.30 13.08
CA TRP A 285 -24.20 -42.86 13.01
C TRP A 285 -24.00 -42.32 11.59
N ILE A 286 -24.94 -41.51 11.12
CA ILE A 286 -24.96 -40.93 9.77
C ILE A 286 -25.25 -39.43 9.86
N GLU A 287 -24.54 -38.63 9.07
CA GLU A 287 -24.82 -37.19 8.95
C GLU A 287 -26.08 -36.91 8.13
N ALA A 288 -26.88 -35.93 8.56
CA ALA A 288 -28.16 -35.51 7.99
C ALA A 288 -28.09 -35.29 6.47
N LYS A 289 -26.97 -34.77 5.97
CA LYS A 289 -26.73 -34.53 4.55
C LYS A 289 -26.87 -35.76 3.66
N PHE A 290 -26.62 -36.95 4.22
CA PHE A 290 -26.71 -38.23 3.54
C PHE A 290 -28.07 -38.93 3.70
N ILE A 291 -28.98 -38.36 4.49
CA ILE A 291 -30.26 -38.96 4.84
C ILE A 291 -31.39 -38.26 4.09
N ARG A 292 -32.39 -39.02 3.62
CA ARG A 292 -33.63 -38.49 3.03
C ARG A 292 -34.82 -39.23 3.63
N LYS A 293 -35.96 -38.55 3.83
CA LYS A 293 -37.19 -39.20 4.31
C LYS A 293 -37.69 -40.22 3.30
N ARG A 294 -38.04 -41.40 3.79
CA ARG A 294 -38.72 -42.45 3.03
C ARG A 294 -40.20 -42.40 3.37
N ASN A 295 -41.01 -41.89 2.45
CA ASN A 295 -42.45 -41.99 2.56
C ASN A 295 -42.85 -43.41 2.16
N THR A 296 -43.37 -44.21 3.10
CA THR A 296 -44.10 -45.43 2.76
C THR A 296 -45.50 -45.04 2.29
N PRO A 297 -45.95 -45.49 1.10
CA PRO A 297 -47.37 -45.49 0.77
C PRO A 297 -48.11 -46.33 1.81
N SER A 298 -49.17 -45.79 2.41
CA SER A 298 -50.07 -46.57 3.26
C SER A 298 -50.67 -47.70 2.44
N LEU A 299 -50.64 -48.92 2.98
CA LEU A 299 -51.30 -50.11 2.44
C LEU A 299 -52.82 -49.93 2.36
N SER A 300 -53.29 -49.41 1.23
CA SER A 300 -54.62 -49.66 0.70
C SER A 300 -54.54 -49.57 -0.83
N ASP A 301 -55.13 -50.56 -1.50
CA ASP A 301 -55.32 -50.67 -2.95
C ASP A 301 -54.25 -51.42 -3.76
N THR A 302 -54.25 -52.74 -3.55
CA THR A 302 -54.02 -53.68 -4.65
C THR A 302 -55.26 -53.67 -5.55
N GLN A 303 -55.14 -53.29 -6.83
CA GLN A 303 -55.67 -54.03 -8.00
C GLN A 303 -55.37 -53.28 -9.32
N ASN A 304 -54.77 -54.04 -10.25
CA ASN A 304 -54.91 -53.99 -11.71
C ASN A 304 -54.66 -52.70 -12.50
N GLU A 305 -53.56 -52.78 -13.25
CA GLU A 305 -53.38 -52.45 -14.67
C GLU A 305 -54.06 -51.22 -15.30
N THR A 306 -53.21 -50.57 -16.11
CA THR A 306 -53.50 -49.79 -17.32
C THR A 306 -53.45 -48.27 -17.20
N ASN A 307 -52.32 -47.76 -17.72
CA ASN A 307 -52.27 -46.79 -18.80
C ASN A 307 -52.65 -45.33 -18.51
N THR A 308 -51.84 -44.43 -19.08
CA THR A 308 -52.08 -43.00 -19.33
C THR A 308 -52.07 -42.02 -18.16
N LEU A 309 -50.88 -41.77 -17.59
CA LEU A 309 -50.58 -40.42 -17.12
C LEU A 309 -49.90 -39.64 -18.24
N ASN A 310 -50.76 -39.10 -19.11
CA ASN A 310 -50.47 -38.17 -20.19
C ASN A 310 -50.10 -36.78 -19.61
N GLY A 311 -49.12 -36.76 -18.72
CA GLY A 311 -48.59 -35.53 -18.13
C GLY A 311 -47.45 -35.01 -19.00
N GLU A 312 -47.71 -33.98 -19.80
CA GLU A 312 -46.72 -33.35 -20.69
C GLU A 312 -45.38 -33.14 -19.96
N LEU A 313 -44.28 -33.57 -20.57
CA LEU A 313 -42.92 -33.39 -20.05
C LEU A 313 -42.52 -31.91 -20.15
N LYS A 314 -42.16 -31.30 -19.01
CA LYS A 314 -41.80 -29.89 -18.89
C LYS A 314 -40.38 -29.73 -18.35
N ILE A 315 -39.74 -28.62 -18.71
CA ILE A 315 -38.47 -28.22 -18.11
C ILE A 315 -38.68 -28.06 -16.60
N GLY A 316 -37.85 -28.71 -15.81
CA GLY A 316 -38.01 -28.78 -14.37
C GLY A 316 -38.44 -30.16 -13.86
N ASP A 317 -39.07 -30.98 -14.70
CA ASP A 317 -39.57 -32.29 -14.28
C ASP A 317 -38.41 -33.22 -13.91
N LYS A 318 -38.54 -33.86 -12.74
CA LYS A 318 -37.69 -34.99 -12.37
C LYS A 318 -38.16 -36.22 -13.14
N VAL A 319 -37.21 -36.95 -13.70
CA VAL A 319 -37.48 -38.07 -14.59
C VAL A 319 -36.45 -39.17 -14.39
N SER A 320 -36.81 -40.39 -14.77
CA SER A 320 -35.87 -41.46 -15.05
C SER A 320 -35.71 -41.57 -16.56
N ALA A 321 -34.50 -41.45 -17.09
CA ALA A 321 -34.23 -41.50 -18.52
C ALA A 321 -33.27 -42.64 -18.90
N ASN A 322 -33.55 -43.29 -20.03
CA ASN A 322 -32.77 -44.40 -20.54
C ASN A 322 -31.50 -43.90 -21.25
N TRP A 323 -30.37 -43.91 -20.55
CA TRP A 323 -29.09 -43.38 -21.02
C TRP A 323 -28.70 -44.00 -22.35
N LYS A 324 -28.55 -43.18 -23.38
CA LYS A 324 -28.19 -43.55 -24.77
C LYS A 324 -29.04 -44.69 -25.35
N GLY A 325 -30.21 -44.97 -24.78
CA GLY A 325 -31.06 -46.09 -25.17
C GLY A 325 -30.51 -47.48 -24.81
N THR A 326 -29.59 -47.62 -23.86
CA THR A 326 -28.95 -48.92 -23.54
C THR A 326 -29.82 -49.84 -22.67
N GLY A 327 -31.02 -49.41 -22.29
CA GLY A 327 -31.91 -50.10 -21.35
C GLY A 327 -31.60 -49.82 -19.88
N LYS A 328 -30.67 -48.90 -19.59
CA LYS A 328 -30.27 -48.50 -18.24
C LYS A 328 -30.89 -47.15 -17.94
N TRP A 329 -31.69 -47.10 -16.88
CA TRP A 329 -32.49 -45.93 -16.53
C TRP A 329 -31.84 -45.18 -15.36
N PHE A 330 -31.60 -43.88 -15.57
CA PHE A 330 -30.91 -43.03 -14.60
C PHE A 330 -31.77 -41.82 -14.28
N PHE A 331 -31.76 -41.41 -13.02
CA PHE A 331 -32.50 -40.24 -12.58
C PHE A 331 -31.82 -38.96 -13.06
N GLY A 332 -32.66 -37.99 -13.40
CA GLY A 332 -32.22 -36.68 -13.83
C GLY A 332 -33.38 -35.70 -13.89
N LYS A 333 -33.08 -34.53 -14.44
CA LYS A 333 -34.04 -33.43 -14.58
C LYS A 333 -34.08 -32.98 -16.03
N ILE A 334 -35.28 -32.71 -16.55
CA ILE A 334 -35.40 -32.03 -17.84
C ILE A 334 -34.92 -30.60 -17.66
N ILE A 335 -33.83 -30.24 -18.32
CA ILE A 335 -33.25 -28.89 -18.26
C ILE A 335 -33.50 -28.07 -19.53
N ALA A 336 -33.86 -28.71 -20.65
CA ALA A 336 -34.26 -28.00 -21.87
C ALA A 336 -35.21 -28.84 -22.74
N LYS A 337 -35.97 -28.17 -23.62
CA LYS A 337 -36.77 -28.75 -24.71
C LYS A 337 -36.35 -28.12 -26.03
N ASP A 338 -36.23 -28.91 -27.09
CA ASP A 338 -35.86 -28.40 -28.42
C ASP A 338 -37.02 -27.57 -29.01
N PRO A 339 -36.83 -26.28 -29.34
CA PRO A 339 -37.90 -25.43 -29.87
C PRO A 339 -38.31 -25.80 -31.31
N LEU A 340 -37.46 -26.52 -32.06
CA LEU A 340 -37.69 -26.93 -33.45
C LEU A 340 -38.23 -28.36 -33.56
N LYS A 341 -38.07 -29.19 -32.52
CA LYS A 341 -38.52 -30.59 -32.48
C LYS A 341 -39.37 -30.85 -31.24
N LYS A 342 -40.67 -31.09 -31.44
CA LYS A 342 -41.67 -31.22 -30.36
C LYS A 342 -41.35 -32.31 -29.33
N ASP A 343 -40.60 -33.35 -29.71
CA ASP A 343 -40.32 -34.54 -28.90
C ASP A 343 -38.81 -34.73 -28.67
N LYS A 344 -38.13 -33.71 -28.13
CA LYS A 344 -36.71 -33.80 -27.79
C LYS A 344 -36.37 -32.98 -26.55
N TYR A 345 -35.75 -33.64 -25.57
CA TYR A 345 -35.53 -33.12 -24.22
C TYR A 345 -34.08 -33.32 -23.80
N LEU A 346 -33.49 -32.31 -23.14
CA LEU A 346 -32.16 -32.42 -22.56
C LEU A 346 -32.31 -32.84 -21.10
N ILE A 347 -31.79 -34.01 -20.78
CA ILE A 347 -31.72 -34.53 -19.41
C ILE A 347 -30.36 -34.16 -18.85
N LYS A 348 -30.33 -33.54 -17.67
CA LYS A 348 -29.16 -33.53 -16.80
C LYS A 348 -29.35 -34.62 -15.78
N TYR A 349 -28.52 -35.64 -15.86
CA TYR A 349 -28.50 -36.75 -14.92
C TYR A 349 -27.91 -36.29 -13.60
N ASP A 350 -28.25 -37.01 -12.54
CA ASP A 350 -27.80 -36.68 -11.19
C ASP A 350 -26.27 -36.89 -11.02
N ASP A 351 -25.62 -37.62 -11.92
CA ASP A 351 -24.17 -37.77 -12.02
C ASP A 351 -23.47 -36.60 -12.76
N GLY A 352 -24.25 -35.64 -13.28
CA GLY A 352 -23.77 -34.45 -13.96
C GLY A 352 -23.70 -34.57 -15.49
N ASP A 353 -23.80 -35.79 -16.03
CA ASP A 353 -23.85 -36.00 -17.47
C ASP A 353 -25.14 -35.43 -18.07
N GLN A 354 -25.08 -35.13 -19.36
CA GLN A 354 -26.24 -34.60 -20.08
C GLN A 354 -26.43 -35.31 -21.40
N GLU A 355 -27.68 -35.62 -21.72
CA GLU A 355 -28.02 -36.12 -23.05
C GLU A 355 -29.34 -35.57 -23.57
N TRP A 356 -29.40 -35.42 -24.88
CA TRP A 356 -30.66 -35.21 -25.57
C TRP A 356 -31.32 -36.54 -25.88
N THR A 357 -32.54 -36.73 -25.39
CA THR A 357 -33.34 -37.94 -25.62
C THR A 357 -34.79 -37.60 -25.99
N THR A 358 -35.58 -38.61 -26.30
CA THR A 358 -36.97 -38.53 -26.77
C THR A 358 -37.93 -38.99 -25.66
N SER A 359 -39.20 -38.58 -25.68
CA SER A 359 -40.12 -38.83 -24.56
C SER A 359 -40.35 -40.32 -24.25
N ASP A 360 -40.25 -41.21 -25.24
CA ASP A 360 -40.35 -42.67 -25.09
C ASP A 360 -39.25 -43.27 -24.20
N LYS A 361 -38.15 -42.54 -24.03
CA LYS A 361 -37.00 -42.92 -23.19
C LYS A 361 -37.01 -42.19 -21.84
N ILE A 362 -38.12 -41.54 -21.49
CA ILE A 362 -38.27 -40.76 -20.27
C ILE A 362 -39.50 -41.26 -19.53
N LYS A 363 -39.34 -41.54 -18.23
CA LYS A 363 -40.43 -41.89 -17.33
C LYS A 363 -40.49 -40.88 -16.21
N LYS A 364 -41.67 -40.32 -15.94
CA LYS A 364 -41.89 -39.59 -14.69
C LYS A 364 -41.90 -40.61 -13.53
N PRO A 365 -41.20 -40.34 -12.42
CA PRO A 365 -41.19 -41.20 -11.26
C PRO A 365 -42.55 -41.27 -10.58
#